data_AF-A0A951Q4A7-F1
#
_entry.id   AF-A0A951Q4A7-F1
#
_cell.length_a   1.000
_cell.length_b   1.000
_cell.length_c   1.000
_cell.angle_alpha   90.00
_cell.angle_beta   90.00
_cell.angle_gamma   90.00
#
_symmetry.space_group_name_H-M   'P 1'
#
loop_
_entity.id
_entity.type
_entity.pdbx_description
1 polymer ?
#
loop_
_entity_poly.entity_id
_entity_poly.type
_entity_poly.pdbx_seq_one_letter_code
_entity_poly.pdbx_strand_id
1 'polypeptide(L)'
;MPEDITMCPGHNCPIQQNCYRFTAQILGRQDFFVEAPYSFSDNYCGYFISNRPDENKIRMKAYRIWQLMGYPDGQALDHWLQAEKKLIE
;
A
#
# COMPACT_ATOMS: atom_id res chain seq x y z
N MET A 1 13.60 1.22 3.80
CA MET A 1 13.16 0.24 2.81
C MET A 1 12.59 -0.96 3.55
N PRO A 2 11.47 -1.57 3.16
CA PRO A 2 11.01 -2.82 3.77
C PRO A 2 11.77 -3.95 3.08
N GLU A 3 13.06 -4.10 3.44
CA GLU A 3 14.02 -5.00 2.79
C GLU A 3 13.77 -6.49 3.06
N ASP A 4 12.82 -6.83 3.93
CA ASP A 4 12.63 -8.20 4.43
C ASP A 4 11.18 -8.64 4.23
N ILE A 5 10.75 -8.71 2.96
CA ILE A 5 9.46 -9.29 2.59
C ILE A 5 9.65 -10.42 1.58
N THR A 6 9.05 -11.58 1.84
CA THR A 6 8.95 -12.65 0.85
C THR A 6 8.04 -12.23 -0.31
N MET A 7 8.57 -12.24 -1.53
CA MET A 7 7.87 -11.83 -2.73
C MET A 7 6.83 -12.87 -3.15
N CYS A 8 5.77 -12.41 -3.83
CA CYS A 8 4.67 -13.26 -4.29
C CYS A 8 4.77 -13.47 -5.81
N PRO A 9 4.69 -14.72 -6.31
CA PRO A 9 4.70 -15.00 -7.75
C PRO A 9 3.40 -14.59 -8.47
N GLY A 10 2.32 -14.34 -7.72
CA GLY A 10 1.06 -13.80 -8.27
C GLY A 10 0.14 -14.79 -9.01
N HIS A 11 0.49 -16.08 -9.09
CA HIS A 11 -0.27 -17.10 -9.85
C HIS A 11 -1.79 -17.02 -9.67
N ASN A 12 -2.48 -16.48 -10.69
CA ASN A 12 -3.93 -16.29 -10.77
C ASN A 12 -4.59 -15.52 -9.60
N CYS A 13 -3.81 -14.76 -8.82
CA CYS A 13 -4.35 -13.99 -7.71
C CYS A 13 -5.09 -12.72 -8.21
N PRO A 14 -6.39 -12.55 -7.92
CA PRO A 14 -7.18 -11.42 -8.44
C PRO A 14 -6.77 -10.08 -7.83
N ILE A 15 -6.15 -10.09 -6.65
CA ILE A 15 -5.74 -8.88 -5.89
C ILE A 15 -4.25 -8.56 -6.04
N GLN A 16 -3.51 -9.26 -6.91
CA GLN A 16 -2.06 -9.13 -7.02
C GLN A 16 -1.58 -7.71 -7.34
N GLN A 17 -2.32 -6.97 -8.17
CA GLN A 17 -1.97 -5.59 -8.57
C GLN A 17 -2.05 -4.59 -7.41
N ASN A 18 -2.77 -4.95 -6.35
CA ASN A 18 -2.93 -4.14 -5.15
C ASN A 18 -2.03 -4.65 -4.00
N CYS A 19 -1.20 -5.66 -4.24
CA CYS A 19 -0.37 -6.30 -3.24
C CYS A 19 1.11 -5.92 -3.41
N TYR A 20 1.70 -5.32 -2.38
CA TYR A 20 3.09 -4.88 -2.39
C TYR A 20 4.07 -6.05 -2.57
N ARG A 21 3.76 -7.26 -2.09
CA ARG A 21 4.60 -8.45 -2.32
C ARG A 21 4.73 -8.84 -3.80
N PHE A 22 3.80 -8.42 -4.65
CA PHE A 22 3.83 -8.68 -6.08
C PHE A 22 4.38 -7.48 -6.87
N THR A 23 4.02 -6.25 -6.47
CA THR A 23 4.40 -5.04 -7.22
C THR A 23 5.72 -4.41 -6.77
N ALA A 24 6.30 -4.82 -5.65
CA ALA A 24 7.57 -4.27 -5.18
C ALA A 24 8.68 -4.56 -6.20
N GLN A 25 9.57 -3.57 -6.37
CA GLN A 25 10.74 -3.73 -7.22
C GLN A 25 11.72 -4.72 -6.58
N ILE A 26 12.14 -5.72 -7.35
CA ILE A 26 13.13 -6.70 -6.89
C ILE A 26 14.51 -6.05 -6.99
N LEU A 27 15.09 -5.74 -5.84
CA LEU A 27 16.47 -5.25 -5.72
C LEU A 27 17.33 -6.34 -5.07
N GLY A 28 18.37 -6.77 -5.79
CA GLY A 28 19.29 -7.80 -5.29
C GLY A 28 18.67 -9.20 -5.23
N ARG A 29 19.08 -9.98 -4.22
CA ARG A 29 18.52 -11.31 -3.94
C ARG A 29 17.29 -11.14 -3.06
N GLN A 30 16.19 -11.77 -3.45
CA GLN A 30 14.93 -11.80 -2.69
C GLN A 30 14.41 -13.23 -2.60
N ASP A 31 13.68 -13.52 -1.53
CA ASP A 31 12.99 -14.80 -1.35
C ASP A 31 11.57 -14.73 -1.96
N PHE A 32 11.09 -15.85 -2.48
CA PHE A 32 9.76 -15.94 -3.11
C PHE A 32 8.97 -17.09 -2.50
N PHE A 33 7.66 -16.91 -2.40
CA PHE A 33 6.76 -18.03 -2.14
C PHE A 33 6.80 -18.99 -3.34
N VAL A 34 6.81 -20.30 -3.07
CA VAL A 34 6.75 -21.33 -4.11
C VAL A 34 5.40 -21.27 -4.86
N GLU A 35 4.31 -21.04 -4.13
CA GLU A 35 2.97 -20.86 -4.69
C GLU A 35 2.30 -19.61 -4.10
N ALA A 36 1.31 -19.07 -4.81
CA ALA A 36 0.58 -17.90 -4.33
C ALA A 36 -0.24 -18.27 -3.08
N PRO A 37 -0.10 -17.57 -1.94
CA PRO A 37 -0.79 -17.90 -0.70
C PRO A 37 -2.27 -17.46 -0.68
N TYR A 38 -2.84 -17.17 -1.85
CA TYR A 38 -4.23 -16.71 -1.98
C TYR A 38 -5.18 -17.91 -1.91
N SER A 39 -6.15 -17.85 -0.99
CA SER A 39 -7.23 -18.83 -0.89
C SER A 39 -8.37 -18.45 -1.83
N PHE A 40 -8.61 -19.27 -2.85
CA PHE A 40 -9.76 -19.09 -3.75
C PHE A 40 -11.10 -19.48 -3.10
N SER A 41 -11.09 -20.38 -2.11
CA SER A 41 -12.31 -20.74 -1.38
C SER A 41 -12.81 -19.59 -0.52
N ASP A 42 -11.90 -18.86 0.12
CA ASP A 42 -12.23 -17.80 1.08
C ASP A 42 -12.13 -16.40 0.47
N ASN A 43 -11.69 -16.29 -0.78
CA ASN A 43 -11.34 -15.03 -1.46
C ASN A 43 -10.45 -14.12 -0.61
N TYR A 44 -9.45 -14.72 0.04
CA TYR A 44 -8.64 -14.06 1.04
C TYR A 44 -7.18 -14.50 0.95
N CYS A 45 -6.27 -13.58 1.28
CA CYS A 45 -4.85 -13.87 1.41
C CYS A 45 -4.33 -13.30 2.73
N GLY A 46 -3.90 -14.18 3.64
CA GLY A 46 -3.34 -13.77 4.93
C GLY A 46 -2.00 -13.04 4.84
N TYR A 47 -1.34 -13.11 3.67
CA TYR A 47 -0.07 -12.45 3.40
C TYR A 47 -0.24 -11.19 2.54
N PHE A 48 -1.49 -10.73 2.32
CA PHE A 48 -1.76 -9.53 1.56
C PHE A 48 -1.16 -8.29 2.25
N ILE A 49 -0.37 -7.53 1.49
CA ILE A 49 0.17 -6.24 1.92
C ILE A 49 -0.36 -5.20 0.95
N SER A 50 -1.17 -4.25 1.41
CA SER A 50 -1.74 -3.23 0.54
C SER A 50 -0.67 -2.31 -0.06
N ASN A 51 -0.78 -2.00 -1.34
CA ASN A 51 -0.03 -0.92 -1.98
C ASN A 51 -0.45 0.47 -1.50
N ARG A 52 -1.65 0.57 -0.93
CA ARG A 52 -2.15 1.81 -0.36
C ARG A 52 -1.35 2.14 0.92
N PRO A 53 -0.93 3.40 1.11
CA PRO A 53 -0.33 3.83 2.35
C PRO A 53 -1.26 3.59 3.55
N ASP A 54 -0.66 3.33 4.72
CA ASP A 54 -1.41 3.21 5.97
C ASP A 54 -2.25 4.46 6.25
N GLU A 55 -3.50 4.27 6.68
CA GLU A 55 -4.43 5.37 6.93
C GLU A 55 -3.91 6.37 7.96
N ASN A 56 -3.15 5.94 8.98
CA ASN A 56 -2.56 6.86 9.94
C ASN A 56 -1.50 7.76 9.29
N LYS A 57 -0.71 7.21 8.34
CA LYS A 57 0.24 8.01 7.57
C LYS A 57 -0.47 9.03 6.71
N ILE A 58 -1.55 8.63 6.03
CA ILE A 58 -2.37 9.55 5.22
C ILE A 58 -2.94 10.65 6.12
N ARG A 59 -3.54 10.29 7.26
CA ARG A 59 -4.10 11.22 8.24
C ARG A 59 -3.07 12.24 8.74
N MET A 60 -1.88 11.78 9.17
CA MET A 60 -0.83 12.68 9.64
C MET A 60 -0.36 13.64 8.54
N LYS A 61 -0.21 13.14 7.31
CA LYS A 61 0.20 13.97 6.17
C LYS A 61 -0.89 14.96 5.77
N ALA A 62 -2.16 14.56 5.78
CA ALA A 62 -3.32 15.41 5.51
C ALA A 62 -3.43 16.53 6.56
N TYR A 63 -3.27 16.18 7.84
CA TYR A 63 -3.22 17.16 8.93
C TYR A 63 -2.10 18.17 8.72
N ARG A 64 -0.91 17.72 8.32
CA ARG A 64 0.21 18.63 8.04
C ARG A 64 -0.06 19.57 6.87
N ILE A 65 -0.71 19.08 5.80
CA ILE A 65 -1.12 19.90 4.66
C ILE A 65 -2.10 20.98 5.12
N TRP A 66 -3.12 20.60 5.89
CA TRP A 66 -4.11 21.52 6.45
C TRP A 66 -3.49 22.61 7.32
N GLN A 67 -2.54 22.25 8.19
CA GLN A 67 -1.77 23.22 9.00
C GLN A 67 -0.98 24.21 8.13
N LEU A 68 -0.32 23.72 7.08
CA LEU A 68 0.47 24.56 6.17
C LEU A 68 -0.39 25.51 5.33
N MET A 69 -1.64 25.15 5.08
CA MET A 69 -2.61 25.96 4.35
C MET A 69 -3.34 27.00 5.23
N GLY A 70 -3.02 27.07 6.52
CA GLY A 70 -3.62 28.06 7.43
C GLY A 70 -5.00 27.66 7.93
N TYR A 71 -5.27 26.36 8.06
CA TYR A 71 -6.48 25.81 8.67
C TYR A 71 -7.79 26.10 7.90
N PRO A 72 -7.85 25.90 6.58
CA PRO A 72 -9.08 26.10 5.82
C PRO A 72 -10.18 25.12 6.24
N ASP A 73 -11.42 25.58 6.30
CA ASP A 73 -12.59 24.72 6.55
C ASP A 73 -13.11 24.11 5.23
N GLY A 74 -13.82 22.98 5.32
CA GLY A 74 -14.47 22.33 4.17
C GLY A 74 -13.57 21.58 3.17
N GLN A 75 -12.24 21.58 3.34
CA GLN A 75 -11.29 20.96 2.39
C GLN A 75 -10.64 19.66 2.89
N ALA A 76 -11.25 19.02 3.89
CA ALA A 76 -10.69 17.83 4.53
C ALA A 76 -10.47 16.67 3.53
N LEU A 77 -11.40 16.47 2.60
CA LEU A 77 -11.30 15.43 1.57
C LEU A 77 -10.15 15.72 0.59
N ASP A 78 -10.02 16.95 0.11
CA ASP A 78 -8.95 17.36 -0.79
C ASP A 78 -7.56 17.16 -0.14
N HIS A 79 -7.41 17.53 1.13
CA HIS A 79 -6.16 17.32 1.87
C HIS A 79 -5.85 15.83 2.07
N TRP A 80 -6.87 15.00 2.28
CA TRP A 80 -6.71 13.54 2.38
C TRP A 80 -6.22 12.93 1.07
N LEU A 81 -6.89 13.23 -0.05
CA LEU A 81 -6.51 12.74 -1.37
C LEU A 81 -5.12 13.23 -1.78
N GLN A 82 -4.79 14.48 -1.46
CA GLN A 82 -3.45 15.03 -1.71
C GLN A 82 -2.38 14.32 -0.86
N ALA A 83 -2.67 14.01 0.40
CA ALA A 83 -1.76 13.28 1.28
C ALA A 83 -1.49 11.85 0.79
N GLU A 84 -2.53 11.14 0.38
CA GLU A 84 -2.44 9.80 -0.18
C GLU A 84 -1.55 9.78 -1.43
N LYS A 85 -1.80 10.69 -2.37
CA LYS A 85 -0.98 10.80 -3.60
C LYS A 85 0.49 11.05 -3.28
N LYS A 86 0.79 11.95 -2.34
CA LYS A 86 2.16 12.28 -1.89
C LYS A 86 2.87 11.16 -1.12
N LEU A 87 2.18 10.09 -0.72
CA LEU A 87 2.77 8.94 -0.03
C LEU A 87 3.05 7.77 -1.00
N ILE A 88 2.51 7.85 -2.21
CA ILE A 88 2.71 6.85 -3.28
C ILE A 88 3.81 7.32 -4.25
N GLU A 89 3.97 8.64 -4.43
CA GLU A 89 5.05 9.31 -5.18
C GLU A 89 6.37 9.33 -4.40
#